data_AF-A0A8T0E4X7-F1
#
_entry.id   AF-A0A8T0E4X7-F1
#
_cell.length_a   1.000
_cell.length_b   1.000
_cell.length_c   1.000
_cell.angle_alpha   90.00
_cell.angle_beta   90.00
_cell.angle_gamma   90.00
#
_symmetry.space_group_name_H-M   'P 1'
#
loop_
_entity.id
_entity.type
_entity.pdbx_description
1 polymer ?
#
loop_
_entity_poly.entity_id
_entity_poly.type
_entity_poly.pdbx_seq_one_letter_code
_entity_poly.pdbx_strand_id
1 'polypeptide(L)'
;MQTRVFPTKTQYLIQAVEEGSKAERLVQSFPATASNYPKAIQQLQERFGRDDLLVQIYVRDLLSMSMEERYNWTDEDKFAYSI
;
A
#
# COMPACT_ATOMS: atom_id res chain seq x y z
N MET A 1 -18.73 -3.69 32.94
CA MET A 1 -17.58 -3.99 32.06
C MET A 1 -17.92 -3.48 30.67
N GLN A 2 -17.16 -2.54 30.11
CA GLN A 2 -17.35 -2.13 28.71
C GLN A 2 -16.51 -3.07 27.84
N THR A 3 -17.18 -3.91 27.05
CA THR A 3 -16.51 -4.78 26.08
C THR A 3 -16.01 -3.89 24.95
N ARG A 4 -14.69 -3.77 24.77
CA ARG A 4 -14.14 -3.13 23.56
C ARG A 4 -14.58 -3.95 22.35
N VAL A 5 -15.50 -3.41 21.56
CA VAL A 5 -15.88 -3.98 20.27
C VAL A 5 -14.82 -3.57 19.27
N PHE A 6 -14.04 -4.54 18.77
CA PHE A 6 -13.10 -4.28 17.68
C PHE A 6 -13.87 -4.18 16.36
N PRO A 7 -13.56 -3.20 15.50
CA PRO A 7 -14.23 -3.06 14.22
C PRO A 7 -13.98 -4.30 13.35
N THR A 8 -15.02 -4.71 12.63
CA THR A 8 -14.89 -5.73 11.58
C THR A 8 -13.99 -5.22 10.46
N LYS A 9 -13.39 -6.12 9.68
CA LYS A 9 -12.56 -5.74 8.51
C LYS A 9 -13.31 -4.80 7.54
N THR A 10 -14.62 -5.00 7.36
CA THR A 10 -15.49 -4.11 6.57
C THR A 10 -15.61 -2.71 7.17
N GLN A 11 -15.79 -2.59 8.49
CA GLN A 11 -15.85 -1.28 9.15
C GLN A 11 -14.49 -0.57 9.09
N TYR A 12 -13.40 -1.33 9.26
CA TYR A 12 -12.06 -0.77 9.09
C TYR A 12 -11.82 -0.28 7.66
N LEU A 13 -12.27 -1.03 6.64
CA LEU A 13 -12.15 -0.62 5.24
C LEU A 13 -12.88 0.69 4.96
N ILE A 14 -14.06 0.92 5.54
CA ILE A 14 -14.81 2.18 5.41
C ILE A 14 -14.04 3.34 6.08
N GLN A 15 -13.33 3.10 7.18
CA GLN A 15 -12.52 4.12 7.86
C GLN A 15 -11.18 4.41 7.15
N ALA A 16 -10.66 3.43 6.41
CA ALA A 16 -9.36 3.53 5.74
C ALA A 16 -9.42 4.27 4.39
N VAL A 17 -10.61 4.40 3.80
CA VAL A 17 -10.82 5.13 2.55
C VAL A 17 -10.99 6.62 2.81
N GLU A 18 -10.47 7.43 1.89
CA GLU A 18 -10.60 8.89 1.96
C GLU A 18 -12.07 9.32 1.78
N GLU A 19 -12.54 10.17 2.70
CA GLU A 19 -13.92 10.69 2.71
C GLU A 19 -14.22 11.48 1.43
N GLY A 20 -15.41 11.27 0.84
CA GLY A 20 -15.85 11.88 -0.40
C GLY A 20 -15.26 11.26 -1.68
N SER A 21 -14.31 10.34 -1.55
CA SER A 21 -13.61 9.74 -2.69
C SER A 21 -14.49 8.76 -3.49
N LYS A 22 -14.05 8.45 -4.72
CA LYS A 22 -14.68 7.39 -5.53
C LYS A 22 -14.50 6.01 -4.90
N ALA A 23 -13.42 5.80 -4.14
CA ALA A 23 -13.16 4.55 -3.43
C ALA A 23 -14.13 4.36 -2.26
N GLU A 24 -14.41 5.41 -1.50
CA GLU A 24 -15.40 5.38 -0.42
C GLU A 24 -16.80 4.99 -0.94
N ARG A 25 -17.28 5.67 -1.99
CA ARG A 25 -18.58 5.36 -2.61
C ARG A 25 -18.66 3.91 -3.09
N LEU A 26 -17.54 3.36 -3.58
CA LEU A 26 -17.47 1.97 -3.99
C LEU A 26 -17.57 1.03 -2.78
N VAL A 27 -16.83 1.27 -1.71
CA VAL A 27 -16.90 0.43 -0.51
C VAL A 27 -18.29 0.49 0.12
N GLN A 28 -18.89 1.68 0.22
CA GLN A 28 -20.24 1.88 0.78
C GLN A 28 -21.35 1.27 -0.09
N SER A 29 -21.10 0.96 -1.37
CA SER A 29 -22.07 0.25 -2.21
C SER A 29 -22.31 -1.20 -1.80
N PHE A 30 -21.41 -1.76 -0.97
CA PHE A 30 -21.55 -3.09 -0.40
C PHE A 30 -22.07 -3.01 1.04
N PRO A 31 -23.07 -3.84 1.42
CA PRO A 31 -23.40 -4.04 2.82
C PRO A 31 -22.19 -4.44 3.65
N ALA A 32 -22.00 -3.83 4.82
CA ALA A 32 -20.87 -4.03 5.75
C ALA A 32 -20.91 -5.41 6.44
N THR A 33 -20.72 -6.46 5.64
CA THR A 33 -20.74 -7.86 6.05
C THR A 33 -19.41 -8.52 5.72
N ALA A 34 -19.01 -9.52 6.51
CA ALA A 34 -17.73 -10.21 6.33
C ALA A 34 -17.58 -10.86 4.93
N SER A 35 -18.68 -11.35 4.35
CA SER A 35 -18.71 -11.97 3.02
C SER A 35 -18.50 -11.00 1.87
N ASN A 36 -18.77 -9.71 2.09
CA ASN A 36 -18.60 -8.67 1.07
C ASN A 36 -17.24 -7.99 1.12
N TYR A 37 -16.48 -8.13 2.21
CA TYR A 37 -15.10 -7.64 2.29
C TYR A 37 -14.24 -8.03 1.08
N PRO A 38 -14.12 -9.33 0.71
CA PRO A 38 -13.29 -9.71 -0.44
C PRO A 38 -13.79 -9.12 -1.76
N LYS A 39 -15.12 -8.96 -1.93
CA LYS A 39 -15.70 -8.35 -3.14
C LYS A 39 -15.36 -6.87 -3.26
N ALA A 40 -15.45 -6.13 -2.15
CA ALA A 40 -15.08 -4.72 -2.10
C ALA A 40 -13.59 -4.53 -2.39
N ILE A 41 -12.72 -5.36 -1.81
CA ILE A 41 -11.27 -5.33 -2.07
C ILE A 41 -10.96 -5.63 -3.53
N GLN A 42 -11.56 -6.68 -4.11
CA GLN A 42 -11.36 -7.01 -5.52
C GLN A 42 -11.76 -5.85 -6.43
N GLN A 43 -12.92 -5.23 -6.21
CA GLN A 43 -13.36 -4.08 -7.01
C GLN A 43 -12.47 -2.84 -6.82
N LEU A 44 -11.92 -2.63 -5.61
CA LEU A 44 -10.93 -1.57 -5.38
C LEU A 44 -9.64 -1.83 -6.17
N GLN A 45 -9.13 -3.06 -6.16
CA GLN A 45 -7.94 -3.46 -6.91
C GLN A 45 -8.16 -3.35 -8.42
N GLU A 46 -9.29 -3.83 -8.95
CA GLU A 46 -9.58 -3.75 -10.39
C GLU A 46 -9.68 -2.30 -10.88
N ARG A 47 -10.27 -1.39 -10.10
CA ARG A 47 -10.47 0.00 -10.52
C ARG A 47 -9.28 0.91 -10.24
N PHE A 48 -8.69 0.78 -9.06
CA PHE A 48 -7.70 1.70 -8.52
C PHE A 48 -6.33 1.05 -8.32
N GLY A 49 -6.25 -0.28 -8.29
CA GLY A 49 -4.99 -0.99 -8.35
C GLY A 49 -4.26 -0.73 -9.66
N ARG A 50 -2.94 -0.64 -9.58
CA ARG A 50 -2.02 -0.39 -10.69
C ARG A 50 -0.77 -1.20 -10.44
N ASP A 51 -0.92 -2.51 -10.45
CA ASP A 51 0.15 -3.45 -10.09
C ASP A 51 1.38 -3.29 -10.99
N ASP A 52 1.15 -2.95 -12.25
CA ASP A 52 2.17 -2.60 -13.24
C ASP A 52 3.00 -1.37 -12.82
N LEU A 53 2.34 -0.32 -12.31
CA LEU A 53 3.01 0.87 -11.78
C LEU A 53 3.67 0.60 -10.43
N LEU A 54 3.06 -0.21 -9.57
CA LEU A 54 3.63 -0.55 -8.26
C LEU A 54 4.99 -1.24 -8.41
N VAL A 55 5.12 -2.19 -9.35
CA VAL A 55 6.42 -2.82 -9.63
C VAL A 55 7.44 -1.80 -10.12
N GLN A 56 7.06 -0.90 -11.03
CA GLN A 56 7.97 0.12 -11.55
C GLN A 56 8.44 1.09 -10.45
N ILE A 57 7.53 1.55 -9.59
CA ILE A 57 7.84 2.40 -8.45
C ILE A 57 8.78 1.67 -7.50
N TYR A 58 8.49 0.41 -7.17
CA TYR A 58 9.31 -0.36 -6.25
C TYR A 58 10.73 -0.59 -6.79
N VAL A 59 10.86 -0.95 -8.07
CA VAL A 59 12.17 -1.10 -8.73
C VAL A 59 12.93 0.22 -8.73
N ARG A 60 12.27 1.33 -9.09
CA ARG A 60 12.90 2.65 -9.06
C ARG A 60 13.36 3.03 -7.66
N ASP A 61 12.51 2.85 -6.65
CA ASP A 61 12.82 3.25 -5.27
C ASP A 61 13.95 2.40 -4.69
N LEU A 62 13.99 1.09 -5.01
CA LEU A 62 15.13 0.21 -4.67
C LEU A 62 16.43 0.65 -5.35
N LEU A 63 16.37 1.01 -6.64
CA LEU A 63 17.54 1.50 -7.37
C LEU A 63 18.01 2.84 -6.81
N SER A 64 17.09 3.76 -6.50
CA SER A 64 17.42 5.03 -5.87
C SER A 64 18.11 4.83 -4.53
N MET A 65 17.57 3.95 -3.67
CA MET A 65 18.17 3.64 -2.38
C MET A 65 19.57 3.03 -2.51
N SER A 66 19.75 2.05 -3.40
CA SER A 66 21.05 1.45 -3.67
C SER A 66 22.06 2.46 -4.22
N MET A 67 21.62 3.39 -5.07
CA MET A 67 22.49 4.43 -5.62
C MET A 67 22.85 5.47 -4.56
N GLU A 68 21.91 5.90 -3.73
CA GLU A 68 22.16 6.81 -2.60
C GLU A 68 23.17 6.21 -1.62
N GLU A 69 23.03 4.92 -1.29
CA GLU A 69 24.04 4.19 -0.53
C GLU A 69 25.40 4.30 -1.23
N ARG A 70 25.47 4.03 -2.54
CA ARG A 70 26.71 4.11 -3.36
C ARG A 70 27.34 5.51 -3.43
N TYR A 71 26.57 6.58 -3.32
CA TYR A 71 27.08 7.95 -3.28
C TYR A 71 27.49 8.41 -1.87
N ASN A 72 27.07 7.71 -0.80
CA ASN A 72 27.49 7.97 0.57
C ASN A 72 28.78 7.24 0.99
N TRP A 73 29.37 6.41 0.12
CA TRP A 73 30.69 5.80 0.38
C TRP A 73 31.79 6.84 0.19
N THR A 74 32.70 6.90 1.16
CA THR A 74 33.90 7.73 1.04
C THR A 74 34.82 7.14 -0.03
N ASP A 75 35.69 7.95 -0.61
CA ASP A 75 36.60 7.46 -1.65
C ASP A 75 37.54 6.36 -1.13
N GLU A 76 37.83 6.35 0.18
CA GLU A 76 38.58 5.27 0.85
C GLU A 76 37.85 3.92 0.78
N ASP A 77 36.53 3.92 0.93
CA ASP A 77 35.73 2.69 0.88
C ASP A 77 35.65 2.11 -0.55
N LYS A 78 35.71 2.96 -1.58
CA LYS A 78 35.65 2.55 -2.99
C LYS A 78 36.95 1.86 -3.44
N PHE A 79 38.09 2.26 -2.89
CA PHE A 79 39.39 1.62 -3.18
C PHE A 79 39.48 0.21 -2.58
N ALA A 80 38.82 -0.07 -1.46
CA ALA A 80 38.89 -1.36 -0.78
C ALA A 80 38.22 -2.53 -1.55
N TYR A 81 37.31 -2.25 -2.49
CA TYR A 81 36.58 -3.26 -3.28
C TYR A 81 36.93 -3.31 -4.77
N SER A 82 37.98 -2.59 -5.18
CA SER A 82 38.56 -2.68 -6.53
C SER A 82 39.54 -3.86 -6.58
N ILE A 83 39.07 -5.04 -7.01
CA ILE A 83 39.94 -6.12 -7.49
C ILE A 83 40.43 -5.78 -8.89
#